data_AF-A0A1Y6CEB6-F1
#
_entry.id   AF-A0A1Y6CEB6-F1
#
_cell.length_a   1.000
_cell.length_b   1.000
_cell.length_c   1.000
_cell.angle_alpha   90.00
_cell.angle_beta   90.00
_cell.angle_gamma   90.00
#
_symmetry.space_group_name_H-M   'P 1'
#
loop_
_entity.id
_entity.type
_entity.pdbx_description
1 polymer ?
#
loop_
_entity_poly.entity_id
_entity_poly.type
_entity_poly.pdbx_seq_one_letter_code
_entity_poly.pdbx_strand_id
1 'polypeptide(L)'
;MLIDAVIHAIETYLAGHPSRSLRNLSRRSGVSYSTIRRLMQREVMQPSIENTVVPILSVFMSSQNVAAVIKEYGGSLATMWDQNKRTFQQSQGIDWEDIDYQIILEARRSEGVTREAICSRYGKLIGAPRLEYLLDQGVLRLDNGNYFASSDFELDPSPISILKKIRAIAKNFDTQHLGKGAFFDYFAGSVSQDGLERIRTAARRFVAVLEEEGAKDVSQDNEIMVSIGLVADFLENEDKAP
;
A
#
# COMPACT_ATOMS: atom_id res chain seq x y z
N MET A 1 16.39 3.45 23.76
CA MET A 1 15.49 4.64 23.92
C MET A 1 14.69 4.81 22.62
N LEU A 2 13.57 5.56 22.60
CA LEU A 2 12.77 5.75 21.38
C LEU A 2 13.62 6.14 20.17
N ILE A 3 14.58 7.05 20.38
CA ILE A 3 15.48 7.47 19.30
C ILE A 3 16.33 6.34 18.72
N ASP A 4 16.82 5.41 19.53
CA ASP A 4 17.64 4.30 19.02
C ASP A 4 16.81 3.38 18.11
N ALA A 5 15.56 3.12 18.49
CA ALA A 5 14.64 2.32 17.68
C ALA A 5 14.30 3.03 16.35
N VAL A 6 14.07 4.35 16.39
CA VAL A 6 13.81 5.14 15.18
C VAL A 6 15.04 5.16 14.26
N ILE A 7 16.24 5.39 14.80
CA ILE A 7 17.48 5.36 14.02
C ILE A 7 17.68 3.99 13.37
N HIS A 8 17.52 2.92 14.15
CA HIS A 8 17.67 1.56 13.65
C HIS A 8 16.69 1.24 12.52
N ALA A 9 15.43 1.70 12.64
CA ALA A 9 14.43 1.54 11.60
C ALA A 9 14.82 2.31 10.32
N ILE A 10 15.34 3.54 10.45
CA ILE A 10 15.84 4.33 9.32
C ILE A 10 17.05 3.65 8.66
N GLU A 11 18.02 3.16 9.44
CA GLU A 11 19.19 2.45 8.91
C GLU A 11 18.79 1.19 8.14
N THR A 12 17.86 0.42 8.70
CA THR A 12 17.30 -0.77 8.04
C THR A 12 16.63 -0.40 6.72
N TYR A 13 15.82 0.68 6.72
CA TYR A 13 15.21 1.20 5.50
C TYR A 13 16.26 1.58 4.44
N LEU A 14 17.28 2.35 4.82
CA LEU A 14 18.34 2.82 3.92
C LEU A 14 19.19 1.68 3.35
N ALA A 15 19.49 0.67 4.16
CA ALA A 15 20.24 -0.50 3.72
C ALA A 15 19.47 -1.36 2.71
N GLY A 16 18.13 -1.29 2.73
CA GLY A 16 17.28 -2.15 1.91
C GLY A 16 17.29 -1.86 0.40
N HIS A 17 17.71 -0.67 -0.06
CA HIS A 17 17.80 -0.39 -1.49
C HIS A 17 18.75 0.78 -1.85
N PRO A 18 19.56 0.69 -2.93
CA PRO A 18 20.51 1.75 -3.30
C PRO A 18 19.90 3.12 -3.61
N SER A 19 18.63 3.15 -4.04
CA SER A 19 17.89 4.41 -4.27
C SER A 19 17.50 5.12 -2.97
N ARG A 20 17.53 4.43 -1.83
CA ARG A 20 17.06 4.99 -0.55
C ARG A 20 18.15 5.86 0.05
N SER A 21 17.77 7.09 0.38
CA SER A 21 18.66 8.08 0.95
C SER A 21 17.92 8.95 1.95
N LEU A 22 18.66 9.59 2.86
CA LEU A 22 18.09 10.56 3.80
C LEU A 22 17.39 11.73 3.09
N ARG A 23 17.85 12.10 1.89
CA ARG A 23 17.21 13.14 1.06
C ARG A 23 15.85 12.67 0.54
N ASN A 24 15.76 11.42 0.07
CA ASN A 24 14.49 10.82 -0.34
C ASN A 24 13.54 10.66 0.83
N LEU A 25 14.04 10.22 1.99
CA LEU A 25 13.25 10.13 3.22
C LEU A 25 12.73 11.50 3.67
N SER A 26 13.53 12.56 3.57
CA SER A 26 13.09 13.94 3.85
C SER A 26 11.95 14.38 2.95
N ARG A 27 12.09 14.18 1.64
CA ARG A 27 11.04 14.52 0.67
C ARG A 27 9.75 13.75 0.93
N ARG A 28 9.86 12.46 1.27
CA ARG A 28 8.70 11.57 1.50
C ARG A 28 8.05 11.79 2.87
N SER A 29 8.79 12.05 3.93
CA SER A 29 8.21 12.28 5.26
C SER A 29 7.68 13.70 5.46
N GLY A 30 8.04 14.65 4.58
CA GLY A 30 7.82 16.08 4.81
C GLY A 30 8.70 16.66 5.94
N VAL A 31 9.52 15.83 6.59
CA VAL A 31 10.46 16.28 7.63
C VAL A 31 11.73 16.78 6.96
N SER A 32 12.26 17.91 7.42
CA SER A 32 13.45 18.52 6.82
C SER A 32 14.67 17.59 6.92
N TYR A 33 15.51 17.63 5.89
CA TYR A 33 16.72 16.83 5.83
C TYR A 33 17.66 17.10 7.01
N SER A 34 17.75 18.36 7.45
CA SER A 34 18.54 18.73 8.62
C SER A 34 18.02 18.06 9.89
N THR A 35 16.69 18.01 10.11
CA THR A 35 16.11 17.32 11.26
C THR A 35 16.41 15.83 11.24
N ILE A 36 16.24 15.17 10.10
CA ILE A 36 16.52 13.73 9.98
C ILE A 36 18.02 13.45 10.19
N ARG A 37 18.90 14.27 9.61
CA ARG A 37 20.36 14.13 9.78
C ARG A 37 20.77 14.28 11.25
N ARG A 38 20.26 15.30 11.94
CA ARG A 38 20.54 15.53 13.36
C ARG A 38 20.02 14.39 14.24
N LEU A 39 18.87 13.80 13.88
CA LEU A 39 18.34 12.62 14.54
C LEU A 39 19.30 11.42 14.37
N MET A 40 19.74 11.14 13.15
CA MET A 40 20.72 10.07 12.86
C MET A 40 22.05 10.26 13.58
N GLN A 41 22.49 11.51 13.76
CA GLN A 41 23.72 11.85 14.48
C GLN A 41 23.54 11.88 16.01
N ARG A 42 22.36 11.52 16.52
CA ARG A 42 22.02 11.59 17.95
C ARG A 42 22.21 13.00 18.54
N GLU A 43 21.95 14.04 17.77
CA GLU A 43 21.98 15.42 18.27
C GLU A 43 20.62 15.86 18.86
N VAL A 44 19.57 15.06 18.66
CA VAL A 44 18.20 15.34 19.15
C VAL A 44 17.78 14.20 20.07
N MET A 45 17.79 14.39 21.39
CA MET A 45 17.47 13.30 22.33
C MET A 45 15.97 12.98 22.42
N GLN A 46 15.11 13.97 22.14
CA GLN A 46 13.65 13.84 22.26
C GLN A 46 12.97 14.45 21.02
N PRO A 47 12.88 13.70 19.91
CA PRO A 47 12.17 14.15 18.73
C PRO A 47 10.66 14.24 19.01
N SER A 48 9.97 15.17 18.35
CA SER A 48 8.51 15.24 18.37
C SER A 48 7.93 13.97 17.76
N ILE A 49 7.04 13.28 18.49
CA ILE A 49 6.43 12.05 17.98
C ILE A 49 5.57 12.37 16.75
N GLU A 50 4.67 13.34 16.86
CA GLU A 50 3.71 13.70 15.80
C GLU A 50 4.36 14.34 14.58
N ASN A 51 5.35 15.22 14.77
CA ASN A 51 5.92 16.02 13.69
C ASN A 51 7.24 15.46 13.15
N THR A 52 7.79 14.41 13.75
CA THR A 52 9.09 13.86 13.35
C THR A 52 9.08 12.34 13.29
N VAL A 53 8.78 11.66 14.40
CA VAL A 53 8.87 10.19 14.44
C VAL A 53 7.84 9.55 13.52
N VAL A 54 6.57 9.92 13.67
CA VAL A 54 5.47 9.35 12.89
C VAL A 54 5.64 9.61 11.40
N PRO A 55 5.83 10.86 10.93
CA PRO A 55 5.99 11.12 9.50
C PRO A 55 7.19 10.40 8.89
N ILE A 56 8.28 10.18 9.65
CA ILE A 56 9.44 9.43 9.16
C ILE A 56 9.13 7.94 9.06
N LEU A 57 8.62 7.32 10.13
CA LEU A 57 8.40 5.88 10.15
C LEU A 57 7.27 5.44 9.20
N SER A 58 6.21 6.24 9.07
CA SER A 58 5.09 5.97 8.16
C SER A 58 5.49 5.93 6.68
N VAL A 59 6.71 6.37 6.32
CA VAL A 59 7.22 6.26 4.94
C VAL A 59 7.52 4.81 4.54
N PHE A 60 7.85 3.95 5.52
CA PHE A 60 8.36 2.60 5.26
C PHE A 60 7.91 1.54 6.26
N MET A 61 7.05 1.89 7.22
CA MET A 61 6.45 0.98 8.19
C MET A 61 4.93 1.07 8.11
N SER A 62 4.24 -0.06 8.34
CA SER A 62 2.78 -0.05 8.51
C SER A 62 2.36 0.73 9.76
N SER A 63 1.13 1.24 9.76
CA SER A 63 0.51 1.94 10.90
C SER A 63 0.58 1.12 12.20
N GLN A 64 0.53 -0.21 12.10
CA GLN A 64 0.65 -1.13 13.25
C GLN A 64 2.08 -1.19 13.79
N ASN A 65 3.08 -1.27 12.91
CA ASN A 65 4.49 -1.32 13.31
C ASN A 65 4.96 0.02 13.88
N VAL A 66 4.50 1.14 13.31
CA VAL A 66 4.72 2.48 13.90
C VAL A 66 4.13 2.56 15.31
N ALA A 67 2.89 2.06 15.49
CA ALA A 67 2.25 2.00 16.80
C ALA A 67 3.05 1.16 17.80
N ALA A 68 3.59 0.01 17.37
CA ALA A 68 4.39 -0.86 18.22
C ALA A 68 5.66 -0.15 18.72
N VAL A 69 6.41 0.51 17.83
CA VAL A 69 7.60 1.29 18.18
C VAL A 69 7.26 2.42 19.16
N ILE A 70 6.16 3.14 18.93
CA ILE A 70 5.73 4.22 19.83
C ILE A 70 5.27 3.68 21.18
N LYS A 71 4.55 2.55 21.20
CA LYS A 71 4.02 1.94 22.44
C LYS A 71 5.13 1.40 23.33
N GLU A 72 6.16 0.80 22.74
CA GLU A 72 7.29 0.21 23.46
C GLU A 72 8.17 1.28 24.13
N TYR A 73 8.27 2.48 23.54
CA TYR A 73 9.23 3.50 23.97
C TYR A 73 8.65 4.89 24.32
N GLY A 74 7.35 5.13 24.12
CA GLY A 74 6.73 6.47 24.10
C GLY A 74 5.75 6.83 25.22
N GLY A 75 5.55 5.98 26.24
CA GLY A 75 4.70 6.33 27.40
C GLY A 75 3.24 6.67 27.06
N SER A 76 2.61 7.57 27.83
CA SER A 76 1.15 7.86 27.80
C SER A 76 0.58 8.40 26.48
N LEU A 77 1.38 8.53 25.42
CA LEU A 77 0.95 8.93 24.07
C LEU A 77 0.47 7.74 23.21
N ALA A 78 0.76 6.51 23.61
CA ALA A 78 0.26 5.30 22.93
C ALA A 78 -1.28 5.23 22.92
N THR A 79 -1.95 5.78 23.93
CA THR A 79 -3.42 5.84 24.04
C THR A 79 -4.04 6.85 23.07
N MET A 80 -3.33 7.91 22.68
CA MET A 80 -3.80 8.87 21.67
C MET A 80 -3.67 8.31 20.24
N TRP A 81 -2.69 7.43 20.00
CA TRP A 81 -2.48 6.79 18.71
C TRP A 81 -3.61 5.83 18.32
N ASP A 82 -4.08 5.01 19.27
CA ASP A 82 -5.19 4.08 19.01
C ASP A 82 -6.51 4.79 18.64
N GLN A 83 -6.70 6.03 19.07
CA GLN A 83 -7.87 6.85 18.76
C GLN A 83 -7.77 7.58 17.40
N ASN A 84 -6.56 7.74 16.85
CA ASN A 84 -6.28 8.55 15.65
C ASN A 84 -5.72 7.74 14.46
N LYS A 85 -5.93 6.41 14.43
CA LYS A 85 -5.47 5.54 13.31
C LYS A 85 -5.86 6.01 11.90
N ARG A 86 -6.82 6.92 11.77
CA ARG A 86 -7.28 7.46 10.48
C ARG A 86 -6.64 8.79 10.07
N THR A 87 -6.03 9.54 10.99
CA THR A 87 -5.75 10.97 10.79
C THR A 87 -4.32 11.28 10.35
N PHE A 88 -3.37 10.36 10.57
CA PHE A 88 -1.95 10.54 10.21
C PHE A 88 -1.56 9.88 8.89
N GLN A 89 -2.53 9.42 8.09
CA GLN A 89 -2.29 9.07 6.69
C GLN A 89 -1.99 10.37 5.93
N GLN A 90 -0.72 10.77 5.86
CA GLN A 90 -0.27 11.51 4.70
C GLN A 90 -0.43 10.54 3.52
N SER A 91 -1.58 10.60 2.85
CA SER A 91 -1.75 9.99 1.54
C SER A 91 -0.74 10.65 0.61
N GLN A 92 0.46 10.08 0.53
CA GLN A 92 1.33 10.35 -0.59
C GLN A 92 0.61 9.77 -1.80
N GLY A 93 -0.09 10.63 -2.55
CA GLY A 93 -0.79 10.21 -3.75
C GLY A 93 0.22 9.53 -4.67
N ILE A 94 0.07 8.22 -4.83
CA ILE A 94 0.86 7.48 -5.81
C ILE A 94 0.42 7.96 -7.18
N ASP A 95 1.40 8.34 -8.00
CA ASP A 95 1.13 8.68 -9.37
C ASP A 95 0.99 7.41 -10.19
N TRP A 96 -0.22 6.84 -10.13
CA TRP A 96 -0.58 5.59 -10.78
C TRP A 96 -0.50 5.71 -12.30
N GLU A 97 0.18 4.74 -12.89
CA GLU A 97 0.25 4.44 -14.32
C GLU A 97 -0.47 3.13 -14.65
N ASP A 98 -0.90 2.97 -15.91
CA ASP A 98 -1.70 1.83 -16.36
C ASP A 98 -1.05 0.46 -16.06
N ILE A 99 0.28 0.39 -16.10
CA ILE A 99 1.04 -0.85 -15.91
C ILE A 99 1.32 -1.18 -14.43
N ASP A 100 1.20 -0.21 -13.52
CA ASP A 100 1.57 -0.42 -12.12
C ASP A 100 0.73 -1.52 -11.48
N TYR A 101 -0.55 -1.53 -11.82
CA TYR A 101 -1.46 -2.53 -11.28
C TYR A 101 -1.07 -3.94 -11.70
N GLN A 102 -0.59 -4.11 -12.93
CA GLN A 102 -0.10 -5.40 -13.40
C GLN A 102 1.19 -5.82 -12.71
N ILE A 103 2.14 -4.90 -12.54
CA ILE A 103 3.36 -5.17 -11.77
C ILE A 103 3.01 -5.63 -10.35
N ILE A 104 2.03 -4.99 -9.70
CA ILE A 104 1.60 -5.36 -8.35
C ILE A 104 0.96 -6.75 -8.32
N LEU A 105 0.11 -7.07 -9.31
CA LEU A 105 -0.50 -8.41 -9.39
C LEU A 105 0.55 -9.49 -9.63
N GLU A 106 1.56 -9.24 -10.48
CA GLU A 106 2.68 -10.17 -10.68
C GLU A 106 3.55 -10.31 -9.43
N ALA A 107 3.77 -9.22 -8.70
CA ALA A 107 4.51 -9.27 -7.45
C ALA A 107 3.74 -9.95 -6.31
N ARG A 108 2.44 -10.24 -6.46
CA ARG A 108 1.65 -11.01 -5.48
C ARG A 108 1.81 -12.52 -5.60
N ARG A 109 2.47 -12.99 -6.66
CA ARG A 109 2.79 -14.40 -6.85
C ARG A 109 3.68 -14.91 -5.74
N SER A 110 3.61 -16.21 -5.49
CA SER A 110 4.38 -16.88 -4.43
C SER A 110 5.90 -16.72 -4.60
N GLU A 111 6.37 -16.70 -5.85
CA GLU A 111 7.79 -16.49 -6.23
C GLU A 111 8.19 -15.02 -6.38
N GLY A 112 7.22 -14.09 -6.34
CA GLY A 112 7.41 -12.68 -6.66
C GLY A 112 7.64 -12.46 -8.16
N VAL A 113 8.23 -11.33 -8.52
CA VAL A 113 8.56 -11.02 -9.92
C VAL A 113 9.98 -10.49 -10.05
N THR A 114 10.70 -10.90 -11.09
CA THR A 114 12.05 -10.40 -11.38
C THR A 114 12.00 -9.11 -12.19
N ARG A 115 13.05 -8.30 -12.08
CA ARG A 115 13.22 -7.12 -12.92
C ARG A 115 13.26 -7.48 -14.40
N GLU A 116 13.90 -8.59 -14.74
CA GLU A 116 14.02 -9.13 -16.09
C GLU A 116 12.65 -9.48 -16.68
N ALA A 117 11.78 -10.13 -15.90
CA ALA A 117 10.42 -10.47 -16.32
C ALA A 117 9.60 -9.21 -16.63
N ILE A 118 9.63 -8.21 -15.73
CA ILE A 118 8.95 -6.93 -15.93
C ILE A 118 9.50 -6.19 -17.15
N CYS A 119 10.83 -6.15 -17.33
CA CYS A 119 11.45 -5.54 -18.50
C CYS A 119 11.07 -6.24 -19.79
N SER A 120 10.95 -7.57 -19.78
CA SER A 120 10.57 -8.35 -20.96
C SER A 120 9.12 -8.11 -21.35
N ARG A 121 8.21 -7.97 -20.37
CA ARG A 121 6.77 -7.84 -20.61
C ARG A 121 6.32 -6.40 -20.88
N TYR A 122 6.87 -5.44 -20.15
CA TYR A 122 6.46 -4.03 -20.18
C TYR A 122 7.53 -3.09 -20.77
N GLY A 123 8.64 -3.65 -21.23
CA GLY A 123 9.75 -2.90 -21.80
C GLY A 123 10.67 -2.28 -20.75
N LYS A 124 11.95 -2.13 -21.11
CA LYS A 124 12.98 -1.55 -20.21
C LYS A 124 12.76 -0.07 -19.89
N LEU A 125 12.14 0.68 -20.81
CA LEU A 125 11.94 2.13 -20.68
C LEU A 125 10.73 2.50 -19.81
N ILE A 126 9.78 1.59 -19.64
CA ILE A 126 8.53 1.86 -18.89
C ILE A 126 8.46 0.92 -17.69
N GLY A 127 8.61 -0.39 -17.89
CA GLY A 127 8.53 -1.39 -16.82
C GLY A 127 9.55 -1.18 -15.71
N ALA A 128 10.83 -1.01 -16.03
CA ALA A 128 11.87 -0.86 -15.00
C ALA A 128 11.68 0.41 -14.15
N PRO A 129 11.49 1.62 -14.74
CA PRO A 129 11.24 2.81 -13.92
C PRO A 129 9.99 2.70 -13.03
N ARG A 130 8.92 2.06 -13.51
CA ARG A 130 7.71 1.84 -12.70
C ARG A 130 7.94 0.84 -11.57
N LEU A 131 8.68 -0.24 -11.81
CA LEU A 131 9.06 -1.21 -10.78
C LEU A 131 9.85 -0.54 -9.65
N GLU A 132 10.87 0.24 -10.01
CA GLU A 132 11.68 1.02 -9.05
C GLU A 132 10.82 2.06 -8.31
N TYR A 133 9.93 2.75 -9.03
CA TYR A 133 9.02 3.71 -8.42
C TYR A 133 8.10 3.06 -7.38
N LEU A 134 7.50 1.91 -7.69
CA LEU A 134 6.60 1.18 -6.78
C LEU A 134 7.36 0.62 -5.56
N LEU A 135 8.60 0.14 -5.75
CA LEU A 135 9.49 -0.23 -4.65
C LEU A 135 9.83 0.98 -3.77
N ASP A 136 10.14 2.12 -4.39
CA ASP A 136 10.43 3.37 -3.70
C ASP A 136 9.20 3.92 -2.95
N GLN A 137 7.98 3.69 -3.45
CA GLN A 137 6.73 4.05 -2.75
C GLN A 137 6.36 3.07 -1.63
N GLY A 138 7.09 1.97 -1.46
CA GLY A 138 6.77 0.92 -0.47
C GLY A 138 5.59 0.03 -0.85
N VAL A 139 5.10 0.14 -2.10
CA VAL A 139 4.07 -0.75 -2.64
C VAL A 139 4.64 -2.14 -2.89
N LEU A 140 5.92 -2.21 -3.25
CA LEU A 140 6.68 -3.44 -3.40
C LEU A 140 7.75 -3.54 -2.31
N ARG A 141 8.17 -4.76 -2.04
CA ARG A 141 9.37 -5.11 -1.25
C ARG A 141 10.30 -5.94 -2.12
N LEU A 142 11.60 -5.82 -1.92
CA LEU A 142 12.61 -6.63 -2.59
C LEU A 142 13.13 -7.68 -1.62
N ASP A 143 13.14 -8.94 -2.03
CA ASP A 143 13.59 -10.06 -1.22
C ASP A 143 14.27 -11.10 -2.12
N ASN A 144 15.52 -11.46 -1.81
CA ASN A 144 16.36 -12.38 -2.60
C ASN A 144 16.40 -12.09 -4.12
N GLY A 145 16.34 -10.81 -4.52
CA GLY A 145 16.36 -10.39 -5.94
C GLY A 145 15.00 -10.39 -6.64
N ASN A 146 13.94 -10.84 -5.96
CA ASN A 146 12.57 -10.81 -6.46
C ASN A 146 11.74 -9.73 -5.77
N TYR A 147 10.85 -9.10 -6.53
CA TYR A 147 9.95 -8.06 -6.06
C TYR A 147 8.63 -8.72 -5.65
N PHE A 148 8.17 -8.42 -4.44
CA PHE A 148 6.92 -8.89 -3.89
C PHE A 148 6.01 -7.71 -3.58
N ALA A 149 4.69 -7.90 -3.67
CA ALA A 149 3.75 -6.90 -3.17
C ALA A 149 3.91 -6.77 -1.65
N SER A 150 3.97 -5.53 -1.18
CA SER A 150 4.02 -5.24 0.25
C SER A 150 2.65 -5.48 0.89
N SER A 151 2.62 -6.26 1.98
CA SER A 151 1.44 -6.42 2.84
C SER A 151 1.09 -5.14 3.60
N ASP A 152 2.09 -4.27 3.78
CA ASP A 152 2.05 -3.11 4.66
C ASP A 152 1.62 -1.84 3.92
N PHE A 153 1.38 -1.93 2.61
CA PHE A 153 0.97 -0.80 1.81
C PHE A 153 -0.53 -0.53 1.96
N GLU A 154 -0.85 0.54 2.69
CA GLU A 154 -2.20 1.10 2.72
C GLU A 154 -2.44 1.90 1.42
N LEU A 155 -3.36 1.40 0.59
CA LEU A 155 -3.77 2.07 -0.65
C LEU A 155 -4.36 3.46 -0.32
N ASP A 156 -3.93 4.48 -1.07
CA ASP A 156 -4.56 5.81 -1.04
C ASP A 156 -6.07 5.68 -1.32
N PRO A 157 -6.94 5.97 -0.34
CA PRO A 157 -8.37 5.83 -0.47
C PRO A 157 -9.02 7.01 -1.22
N SER A 158 -8.24 7.93 -1.78
CA SER A 158 -8.79 9.06 -2.53
C SER A 158 -9.67 8.57 -3.70
N PRO A 159 -10.80 9.24 -3.99
CA PRO A 159 -11.67 8.87 -5.11
C PRO A 159 -10.92 8.79 -6.44
N ILE A 160 -9.96 9.70 -6.67
CA ILE A 160 -9.14 9.74 -7.88
C ILE A 160 -8.27 8.48 -8.00
N SER A 161 -7.60 8.06 -6.92
CA SER A 161 -6.80 6.83 -6.88
C SER A 161 -7.66 5.59 -7.16
N ILE A 162 -8.84 5.51 -6.52
CA ILE A 162 -9.79 4.42 -6.73
C ILE A 162 -10.25 4.37 -8.19
N LEU A 163 -10.63 5.50 -8.79
CA LEU A 163 -11.06 5.57 -10.19
C LEU A 163 -9.95 5.16 -11.18
N LYS A 164 -8.71 5.61 -10.95
CA LYS A 164 -7.55 5.15 -11.75
C LYS A 164 -7.38 3.63 -11.66
N LYS A 165 -7.53 3.06 -10.47
CA LYS A 165 -7.43 1.60 -10.25
C LYS A 165 -8.53 0.83 -10.98
N ILE A 166 -9.79 1.26 -10.89
CA ILE A 166 -10.90 0.62 -11.63
C ILE A 166 -10.61 0.62 -13.13
N ARG A 167 -10.17 1.77 -13.66
CA ARG A 167 -9.80 1.89 -15.08
C ARG A 167 -8.68 0.92 -15.46
N ALA A 168 -7.64 0.82 -14.64
CA ALA A 168 -6.54 -0.11 -14.88
C ALA A 168 -7.00 -1.57 -14.84
N ILE A 169 -7.86 -1.95 -13.88
CA ILE A 169 -8.44 -3.30 -13.80
C ILE A 169 -9.24 -3.60 -15.07
N ALA A 170 -10.16 -2.71 -15.45
CA ALA A 170 -11.01 -2.90 -16.60
C ALA A 170 -10.20 -3.00 -17.91
N LYS A 171 -9.16 -2.19 -18.08
CA LYS A 171 -8.30 -2.20 -19.28
C LYS A 171 -7.50 -3.50 -19.42
N ASN A 172 -7.12 -4.12 -18.31
CA ASN A 172 -6.30 -5.33 -18.32
C ASN A 172 -7.11 -6.62 -18.11
N PHE A 173 -8.44 -6.54 -18.08
CA PHE A 173 -9.28 -7.71 -18.00
C PHE A 173 -9.17 -8.53 -19.29
N ASP A 174 -8.75 -9.80 -19.17
CA ASP A 174 -8.62 -10.68 -20.33
C ASP A 174 -9.97 -11.27 -20.74
N THR A 175 -10.52 -10.72 -21.82
CA THR A 175 -11.81 -11.14 -22.37
C THR A 175 -11.76 -12.50 -23.08
N GLN A 176 -10.58 -13.01 -23.45
CA GLN A 176 -10.45 -14.29 -24.17
C GLN A 176 -10.75 -15.50 -23.29
N HIS A 177 -10.64 -15.35 -21.97
CA HIS A 177 -10.85 -16.40 -20.98
C HIS A 177 -12.20 -16.31 -20.24
N LEU A 178 -13.14 -15.49 -20.75
CA LEU A 178 -14.49 -15.38 -20.19
C LEU A 178 -15.18 -16.75 -20.13
N GLY A 179 -15.62 -17.14 -18.94
CA GLY A 179 -16.30 -18.42 -18.69
C GLY A 179 -15.38 -19.65 -18.55
N LYS A 180 -14.05 -19.47 -18.68
CA LYS A 180 -13.05 -20.55 -18.54
C LYS A 180 -12.07 -20.33 -17.37
N GLY A 181 -12.14 -19.17 -16.72
CA GLY A 181 -11.28 -18.78 -15.61
C GLY A 181 -11.44 -17.30 -15.27
N ALA A 182 -11.72 -16.45 -16.27
CA ALA A 182 -12.15 -15.08 -16.06
C ALA A 182 -13.69 -15.01 -15.93
N PHE A 183 -14.18 -14.23 -14.98
CA PHE A 183 -15.61 -13.96 -14.80
C PHE A 183 -15.85 -12.45 -14.63
N PHE A 184 -17.02 -12.00 -15.08
CA PHE A 184 -17.48 -10.62 -14.91
C PHE A 184 -18.94 -10.64 -14.49
N ASP A 185 -19.21 -10.08 -13.31
CA ASP A 185 -20.56 -9.88 -12.79
C ASP A 185 -20.81 -8.39 -12.61
N TYR A 186 -21.98 -7.93 -13.06
CA TYR A 186 -22.41 -6.54 -12.93
C TYR A 186 -23.81 -6.48 -12.34
N PHE A 187 -23.94 -5.74 -11.24
CA PHE A 187 -25.22 -5.43 -10.62
C PHE A 187 -25.40 -3.91 -10.60
N ALA A 188 -26.57 -3.44 -11.07
CA ALA A 188 -26.98 -2.05 -10.98
C ALA A 188 -28.32 -1.97 -10.24
N GLY A 189 -28.34 -1.25 -9.13
CA GLY A 189 -29.53 -1.06 -8.31
C GLY A 189 -29.20 -0.23 -7.07
N SER A 190 -30.23 0.24 -6.37
CA SER A 190 -30.07 0.88 -5.07
C SER A 190 -30.23 -0.14 -3.95
N VAL A 191 -29.53 0.10 -2.84
CA VAL A 191 -29.64 -0.69 -1.62
C VAL A 191 -29.82 0.25 -0.43
N SER A 192 -30.54 -0.21 0.59
CA SER A 192 -30.59 0.53 1.85
C SER A 192 -29.21 0.53 2.54
N GLN A 193 -29.03 1.43 3.50
CA GLN A 193 -27.80 1.45 4.31
C GLN A 193 -27.55 0.11 5.02
N ASP A 194 -28.60 -0.51 5.59
CA ASP A 194 -28.51 -1.87 6.16
C ASP A 194 -28.13 -2.91 5.09
N GLY A 195 -28.63 -2.74 3.86
CA GLY A 195 -28.23 -3.56 2.72
C GLY A 195 -26.75 -3.42 2.39
N LEU A 196 -26.21 -2.19 2.41
CA LEU A 196 -24.79 -1.92 2.19
C LEU A 196 -23.91 -2.60 3.24
N GLU A 197 -24.28 -2.58 4.52
CA GLU A 197 -23.51 -3.26 5.58
C GLU A 197 -23.51 -4.78 5.42
N ARG A 198 -24.63 -5.37 4.97
CA ARG A 198 -24.67 -6.78 4.62
C ARG A 198 -23.75 -7.10 3.44
N ILE A 199 -23.74 -6.25 2.40
CA ILE A 199 -22.84 -6.40 1.24
C ILE A 199 -21.38 -6.30 1.67
N ARG A 200 -21.02 -5.30 2.49
CA ARG A 200 -19.65 -5.16 3.03
C ARG A 200 -19.21 -6.39 3.80
N THR A 201 -20.10 -6.96 4.60
CA THR A 201 -19.82 -8.19 5.36
C THR A 201 -19.61 -9.37 4.44
N ALA A 202 -20.45 -9.56 3.42
CA ALA A 202 -20.30 -10.62 2.43
C ALA A 202 -19.00 -10.46 1.63
N ALA A 203 -18.69 -9.24 1.19
CA ALA A 203 -17.44 -8.94 0.48
C ALA A 203 -16.21 -9.26 1.33
N ARG A 204 -16.19 -8.90 2.61
CA ARG A 204 -15.09 -9.26 3.53
C ARG A 204 -14.95 -10.78 3.69
N ARG A 205 -16.05 -11.52 3.80
CA ARG A 205 -16.02 -12.99 3.85
C ARG A 205 -15.46 -13.59 2.58
N PHE A 206 -15.86 -13.07 1.42
CA PHE A 206 -15.34 -13.51 0.14
C PHE A 206 -13.84 -13.24 0.02
N VAL A 207 -13.37 -12.05 0.41
CA VAL A 207 -11.92 -11.73 0.45
C VAL A 207 -11.17 -12.69 1.39
N ALA A 208 -11.72 -12.97 2.58
CA ALA A 208 -11.08 -13.91 3.50
C ALA A 208 -10.93 -15.32 2.92
N VAL A 209 -11.93 -15.81 2.16
CA VAL A 209 -11.83 -17.10 1.45
C VAL A 209 -10.69 -17.06 0.43
N LEU A 210 -10.56 -15.97 -0.33
CA LEU A 210 -9.49 -15.83 -1.32
C LEU A 210 -8.11 -15.76 -0.68
N GLU A 211 -7.97 -15.07 0.45
CA GLU A 211 -6.73 -15.02 1.21
C GLU A 211 -6.37 -16.40 1.78
N GLU A 212 -7.35 -17.14 2.28
CA GLU A 212 -7.16 -18.50 2.81
C GLU A 212 -6.72 -19.47 1.71
N GLU A 213 -7.41 -19.48 0.56
CA GLU A 213 -7.04 -20.35 -0.57
C GLU A 213 -5.70 -19.93 -1.19
N GLY A 214 -5.45 -18.62 -1.33
CA GLY A 214 -4.17 -18.11 -1.82
C GLY A 214 -2.99 -18.47 -0.91
N ALA A 215 -3.20 -18.59 0.41
CA ALA A 215 -2.17 -19.02 1.35
C ALA A 215 -1.88 -20.53 1.31
N LYS A 216 -2.79 -21.34 0.73
CA LYS A 216 -2.62 -22.80 0.59
C LYS A 216 -1.84 -23.18 -0.67
N ASP A 217 -1.73 -22.28 -1.64
CA ASP A 217 -1.10 -22.60 -2.92
C ASP A 217 0.44 -22.67 -2.76
N VAL A 218 0.98 -23.84 -3.07
CA VAL A 218 2.42 -24.13 -3.06
C VAL A 218 2.91 -24.45 -4.48
N SER A 219 2.04 -24.36 -5.48
CA SER A 219 2.32 -24.76 -6.85
C SER A 219 2.89 -23.61 -7.67
N GLN A 220 3.96 -23.88 -8.42
CA GLN A 220 4.61 -22.89 -9.29
C GLN A 220 3.97 -22.83 -10.69
N ASP A 221 3.11 -23.79 -11.04
CA ASP A 221 2.54 -23.94 -12.37
C ASP A 221 1.02 -23.75 -12.35
N ASN A 222 0.53 -22.73 -13.09
CA ASN A 222 -0.88 -22.35 -13.30
C ASN A 222 -1.54 -21.41 -12.27
N GLU A 223 -0.81 -20.43 -11.74
CA GLU A 223 -1.42 -19.37 -10.92
C GLU A 223 -2.43 -18.52 -11.71
N ILE A 224 -3.64 -18.34 -11.15
CA ILE A 224 -4.66 -17.41 -11.67
C ILE A 224 -4.65 -16.15 -10.82
N MET A 225 -4.38 -15.01 -11.45
CA MET A 225 -4.43 -13.72 -10.75
C MET A 225 -5.88 -13.26 -10.59
N VAL A 226 -6.34 -13.12 -9.34
CA VAL A 226 -7.67 -12.62 -9.02
C VAL A 226 -7.57 -11.19 -8.46
N SER A 227 -8.42 -10.30 -8.95
CA SER A 227 -8.51 -8.91 -8.50
C SER A 227 -9.98 -8.51 -8.35
N ILE A 228 -10.36 -8.00 -7.18
CA ILE A 228 -11.73 -7.57 -6.89
C ILE A 228 -11.73 -6.09 -6.51
N GLY A 229 -12.64 -5.34 -7.13
CA GLY A 229 -12.94 -3.96 -6.78
C GLY A 229 -14.44 -3.82 -6.52
N LEU A 230 -14.81 -3.24 -5.38
CA LEU A 230 -16.18 -2.82 -5.10
C LEU A 230 -16.23 -1.30 -5.06
N VAL A 231 -17.20 -0.73 -5.78
CA VAL A 231 -17.42 0.72 -5.85
C VAL A 231 -18.88 0.96 -5.58
N ALA A 232 -19.16 1.83 -4.63
CA ALA A 232 -20.50 2.27 -4.29
C ALA A 232 -20.48 3.80 -4.18
N ASP A 233 -21.56 4.43 -4.63
CA ASP A 233 -21.73 5.87 -4.55
C ASP A 233 -23.01 6.19 -3.77
N PHE A 234 -23.05 7.40 -3.22
CA PHE A 234 -24.21 7.90 -2.48
C PHE A 234 -24.99 8.85 -3.37
N LEU A 235 -26.31 8.67 -3.40
CA LEU A 235 -27.20 9.69 -3.91
C LEU A 235 -27.52 10.64 -2.75
N GLU A 236 -26.94 11.84 -2.79
CA GLU A 236 -27.41 12.92 -1.91
C GLU A 236 -28.80 13.35 -2.40
N ASN A 237 -29.80 13.34 -1.51
CA ASN A 237 -31.10 13.93 -1.83
C ASN A 237 -30.92 15.44 -1.93
N GLU A 238 -30.88 15.98 -3.15
CA GLU A 238 -30.84 17.43 -3.38
C GLU A 238 -32.13 18.14 -2.90
N ASP A 239 -33.19 17.40 -2.55
CA ASP A 239 -34.50 17.93 -2.14
C ASP A 239 -34.74 17.96 -0.61
N LYS A 240 -33.78 18.45 0.17
CA LYS A 240 -34.05 18.96 1.53
C LYS A 240 -33.36 20.31 1.77
N ALA A 241 -33.67 21.29 0.90
CA ALA A 241 -33.66 22.67 1.36
C ALA A 241 -34.84 22.88 2.34
N PRO A 242 -34.66 23.57 3.47
CA PRO A 242 -35.70 23.79 4.48
C PRO A 242 -36.92 24.54 3.95
#